data_AF-A0A1B6IMY4-F1
#
_entry.id   AF-A0A1B6IMY4-F1
#
_cell.length_a   1.000
_cell.length_b   1.000
_cell.length_c   1.000
_cell.angle_alpha   90.00
_cell.angle_beta   90.00
_cell.angle_gamma   90.00
#
_symmetry.space_group_name_H-M   'P 1'
#
loop_
_entity.id
_entity.type
_entity.pdbx_description
1 polymer ?
#
loop_
_entity_poly.entity_id
_entity_poly.type
_entity_poly.pdbx_seq_one_letter_code
_entity_poly.pdbx_strand_id
1 'polypeptide(L)'
;MGSTAESSFCYSTFWDYATVWDTSNPDLSLCFEKTVLVWVPCLVLWLLSPVEICFILKSKCRDIPWAPLITAKLLLNLVLIGISSVNFVGSAVQHFQDESVFAVDLWTPAIQTLTFLLAAVLLMWDKVRGLHTSGVLFVFWLLMSIAGAAQFRTEIISADIPNSEENSFRYVLYMIYYPVVVVMMVLNVFADRPPRYTYYSKYEKICPEVTSSFVTQTFVGWFDGLIWQGFRKTLTSADLWNPKLEDTSAYLVPRFENLWKKNFAKANGTAEPTRKGIPNGTHHISNSKNKPKKPVSILGPMVRMLWIPILIAGLAKFIADALEFINPQILNLLIRYVAGKDYMWKGFFYAVSMFLSAELYTLFLNKMAMNMFIVGINWRTAIMAAVYKKALRISPAARKESTVGEVVNLMAVDAQRCADFAQYIHYIWTAPISICVALYFLWNLLGISTLAGLAVMLIVMPINSVIAN
;
A
#
# COMPACT_ATOMS: atom_id res chain seq x y z
N MET A 1 2.50 -35.93 -26.70
CA MET A 1 3.20 -35.52 -27.94
C MET A 1 2.64 -34.17 -28.36
N GLY A 2 3.44 -33.12 -28.19
CA GLY A 2 3.07 -31.72 -28.43
C GLY A 2 4.14 -30.80 -27.87
N SER A 3 5.27 -30.77 -28.56
CA SER A 3 6.43 -29.85 -28.46
C SER A 3 6.51 -28.96 -27.20
N THR A 4 7.33 -29.37 -26.24
CA THR A 4 8.04 -28.44 -25.35
C THR A 4 8.82 -27.48 -26.24
N ALA A 5 8.36 -26.24 -26.35
CA ALA A 5 9.18 -25.19 -26.90
C ALA A 5 10.41 -25.09 -26.00
N GLU A 6 11.55 -25.60 -26.47
CA GLU A 6 12.86 -25.15 -26.04
C GLU A 6 12.86 -23.64 -26.30
N SER A 7 12.50 -22.87 -25.29
CA SER A 7 12.54 -21.43 -25.41
C SER A 7 14.01 -21.07 -25.50
N SER A 8 14.42 -20.46 -26.62
CA SER A 8 15.76 -19.90 -26.86
C SER A 8 16.23 -18.90 -25.79
N PHE A 9 15.42 -18.69 -24.75
CA PHE A 9 15.59 -17.77 -23.65
C PHE A 9 16.30 -18.40 -22.45
N CYS A 10 16.13 -19.70 -22.20
CA CYS A 10 16.65 -20.41 -21.02
C CYS A 10 17.23 -21.79 -21.35
N TYR A 11 18.20 -22.23 -20.54
CA TYR A 11 18.75 -23.59 -20.60
C TYR A 11 17.75 -24.67 -20.14
N SER A 12 16.80 -24.32 -19.26
CA SER A 12 15.81 -25.24 -18.68
C SER A 12 14.38 -24.87 -19.05
N THR A 13 13.47 -25.85 -18.96
CA THR A 13 12.03 -25.64 -19.13
C THR A 13 11.52 -24.61 -18.14
N PHE A 14 10.76 -23.61 -18.64
CA PHE A 14 10.25 -22.52 -17.81
C PHE A 14 9.40 -22.99 -16.63
N TRP A 15 8.52 -23.96 -16.83
CA TRP A 15 7.71 -24.54 -15.77
C TRP A 15 7.43 -26.00 -16.09
N ASP A 16 7.83 -26.90 -15.20
CA ASP A 16 7.51 -28.31 -15.31
C ASP A 16 6.71 -28.73 -14.07
N TYR A 17 5.46 -29.14 -14.32
CA TYR A 17 4.52 -29.49 -13.26
C TYR A 17 4.98 -30.73 -12.47
N ALA A 18 5.64 -31.68 -13.14
CA ALA A 18 6.08 -32.92 -12.50
C ALA A 18 7.18 -32.65 -11.48
N THR A 19 8.16 -31.81 -11.84
CA THR A 19 9.29 -31.44 -10.97
C THR A 19 8.95 -30.41 -9.90
N VAL A 20 7.98 -29.53 -10.13
CA VAL A 20 7.60 -28.50 -9.15
C VAL A 20 6.52 -29.01 -8.17
N TRP A 21 5.54 -29.78 -8.66
CA TRP A 21 4.32 -30.08 -7.89
C TRP A 21 4.13 -31.56 -7.60
N ASP A 22 4.65 -32.48 -8.42
CA ASP A 22 4.46 -33.93 -8.28
C ASP A 22 5.74 -34.66 -7.85
N THR A 23 6.41 -34.12 -6.82
CA THR A 23 7.63 -34.68 -6.27
C THR A 23 7.70 -34.51 -4.75
N SER A 24 8.49 -35.36 -4.09
CA SER A 24 8.78 -35.26 -2.65
C SER A 24 9.69 -34.09 -2.30
N ASN A 25 10.52 -33.63 -3.23
CA ASN A 25 11.44 -32.50 -3.06
C ASN A 25 11.18 -31.48 -4.18
N PRO A 26 10.32 -30.47 -3.96
CA PRO A 26 9.97 -29.50 -4.98
C PRO A 26 11.17 -28.59 -5.25
N ASP A 27 11.64 -28.59 -6.50
CA ASP A 27 12.65 -27.67 -6.98
C ASP A 27 12.03 -26.81 -8.08
N LEU A 28 12.18 -25.48 -7.95
CA LEU A 28 11.74 -24.57 -9.00
C LEU A 28 12.73 -24.66 -10.16
N SER A 29 12.23 -24.52 -11.39
CA SER A 29 13.11 -24.50 -12.55
C SER A 29 14.09 -23.33 -12.44
N LEU A 30 15.36 -23.55 -12.77
CA LEU A 30 16.39 -22.50 -12.76
C LEU A 30 15.97 -21.27 -13.59
N CYS A 31 15.23 -21.49 -14.67
CA CYS A 31 14.68 -20.43 -15.49
C CYS A 31 13.65 -19.59 -14.71
N PHE A 32 12.72 -20.22 -13.97
CA PHE A 32 11.74 -19.51 -13.16
C PHE A 32 12.39 -18.73 -12.02
N GLU A 33 13.39 -19.32 -11.35
CA GLU A 33 14.15 -18.67 -10.28
C GLU A 33 14.90 -17.43 -10.77
N LYS A 34 15.62 -17.55 -11.89
CA LYS A 34 16.37 -16.43 -12.46
C LYS A 34 15.50 -15.38 -13.15
N THR A 35 14.24 -15.68 -13.45
CA THR A 35 13.32 -14.74 -14.13
C THR A 35 12.28 -14.20 -13.16
N VAL A 36 11.20 -14.93 -12.89
CA VAL A 36 10.04 -14.46 -12.14
C VAL A 36 10.41 -14.01 -10.74
N LEU A 37 11.21 -14.79 -10.02
CA LEU A 37 11.58 -14.47 -8.63
C LEU A 37 12.46 -13.21 -8.52
N VAL A 38 13.18 -12.85 -9.57
CA VAL A 38 13.99 -11.62 -9.62
C VAL A 38 13.20 -10.45 -10.22
N TRP A 39 12.47 -10.69 -11.31
CA TRP A 39 11.81 -9.65 -12.10
C TRP A 39 10.56 -9.12 -11.41
N VAL A 40 9.82 -9.95 -10.67
CA VAL A 40 8.62 -9.51 -9.97
C VAL A 40 8.94 -8.44 -8.90
N PRO A 41 9.90 -8.65 -7.97
CA PRO A 41 10.29 -7.59 -7.05
C PRO A 41 10.82 -6.32 -7.76
N CYS A 42 11.61 -6.48 -8.82
CA CYS A 42 12.11 -5.35 -9.61
C CYS A 42 10.96 -4.54 -10.23
N LEU A 43 10.00 -5.22 -10.86
CA LEU A 43 8.82 -4.62 -11.45
C LEU A 43 7.97 -3.89 -10.40
N VAL A 44 7.80 -4.48 -9.22
CA VAL A 44 7.09 -3.84 -8.11
C VAL A 44 7.76 -2.52 -7.72
N LEU A 45 9.09 -2.48 -7.60
CA LEU A 45 9.81 -1.22 -7.33
C LEU A 45 9.57 -0.20 -8.45
N TRP A 46 9.67 -0.62 -9.72
CA TRP A 46 9.50 0.29 -10.86
C TRP A 46 8.09 0.87 -10.92
N LEU A 47 7.05 0.06 -10.66
CA LEU A 47 5.65 0.48 -10.65
C LEU A 47 5.30 1.39 -9.47
N LEU A 48 5.92 1.16 -8.30
CA LEU A 48 5.69 1.99 -7.10
C LEU A 48 6.58 3.24 -7.04
N SER A 49 7.68 3.28 -7.80
CA SER A 49 8.61 4.41 -7.82
C SER A 49 7.95 5.76 -8.17
N PRO A 50 6.97 5.89 -9.09
CA PRO A 50 6.34 7.19 -9.38
C PRO A 50 5.50 7.69 -8.19
N VAL A 51 4.93 6.77 -7.41
CA VAL A 51 4.16 7.08 -6.20
C VAL A 51 5.09 7.60 -5.12
N GLU A 52 6.22 6.92 -4.92
CA GLU A 52 7.27 7.35 -3.99
C GLU A 52 7.86 8.71 -4.38
N ILE A 53 8.20 8.90 -5.65
CA ILE A 53 8.67 10.19 -6.18
C ILE A 53 7.64 11.30 -5.92
N CYS A 54 6.34 11.02 -6.06
CA CYS A 54 5.29 11.99 -5.72
C CYS A 54 5.30 12.38 -4.24
N PHE A 55 5.54 11.44 -3.32
CA PHE A 55 5.72 11.73 -1.89
C PHE A 55 7.00 12.54 -1.63
N ILE A 56 8.13 12.12 -2.19
CA ILE A 56 9.42 12.80 -2.13
C ILE A 56 9.29 14.26 -2.59
N LEU A 57 8.65 14.50 -3.73
CA LEU A 57 8.50 15.84 -4.31
C LEU A 57 7.59 16.74 -3.47
N LYS A 58 6.59 16.17 -2.78
CA LYS A 58 5.68 16.89 -1.88
C LYS A 58 6.26 17.13 -0.48
N SER A 59 7.32 16.42 -0.10
CA SER A 59 7.94 16.56 1.21
C SER A 59 8.44 18.00 1.44
N LYS A 60 8.10 18.53 2.62
CA LYS A 60 8.55 19.85 3.09
C LYS A 60 9.81 19.77 3.95
N CYS A 61 10.14 18.58 4.48
CA CYS A 61 11.34 18.37 5.27
C CYS A 61 12.58 18.30 4.36
N ARG A 62 13.77 18.57 4.92
CA ARG A 62 15.04 18.49 4.17
C ARG A 62 16.17 17.96 5.02
N ASP A 63 17.11 17.33 4.31
CA ASP A 63 18.43 16.92 4.78
C ASP A 63 18.42 15.99 6.00
N ILE A 64 18.35 14.70 5.72
CA ILE A 64 18.70 13.68 6.71
C ILE A 64 20.23 13.70 6.90
N PRO A 65 20.72 13.80 8.15
CA PRO A 65 22.14 13.79 8.44
C PRO A 65 22.75 12.43 8.09
N TRP A 66 24.01 12.43 7.68
CA TRP A 66 24.77 11.19 7.54
C TRP A 66 24.81 10.49 8.91
N ALA A 67 24.34 9.25 8.92
CA ALA A 67 24.22 8.40 10.09
C ALA A 67 24.67 6.99 9.70
N PRO A 68 25.11 6.16 10.65
CA PRO A 68 25.59 4.82 10.35
C PRO A 68 24.59 3.99 9.53
N LEU A 69 23.28 4.12 9.80
CA LEU A 69 22.23 3.38 9.11
C LEU A 69 22.14 3.71 7.62
N ILE A 70 22.04 4.99 7.27
CA ILE A 70 21.94 5.42 5.87
C ILE A 70 23.26 5.19 5.12
N THR A 71 24.40 5.37 5.78
CA THR A 71 25.71 5.04 5.20
C THR A 71 25.81 3.55 4.92
N ALA A 72 25.37 2.69 5.83
CA ALA A 72 25.34 1.24 5.63
C ALA A 72 24.39 0.85 4.49
N LYS A 73 23.17 1.40 4.43
CA LYS A 73 22.24 1.18 3.31
C LYS A 73 22.87 1.58 1.97
N LEU A 74 23.53 2.74 1.89
CA LEU A 74 24.16 3.19 0.65
C LEU A 74 25.34 2.28 0.26
N LEU A 75 26.23 1.94 1.21
CA LEU A 75 27.38 1.08 0.94
C LEU A 75 26.96 -0.31 0.48
N LEU A 76 26.00 -0.94 1.16
CA LEU A 76 25.50 -2.26 0.75
C LEU A 76 24.81 -2.21 -0.62
N ASN A 77 24.11 -1.12 -0.94
CA ASN A 77 23.50 -0.97 -2.27
C ASN A 77 24.59 -0.84 -3.35
N LEU A 78 25.66 -0.08 -3.10
CA LEU A 78 26.80 0.01 -4.00
C LEU A 78 27.49 -1.35 -4.21
N VAL A 79 27.60 -2.18 -3.16
CA VAL A 79 28.09 -3.57 -3.27
C VAL A 79 27.18 -4.40 -4.18
N LEU A 80 25.86 -4.32 -4.03
CA LEU A 80 24.89 -5.03 -4.88
C LEU A 80 24.94 -4.56 -6.34
N ILE A 81 25.12 -3.25 -6.58
CA ILE A 81 25.36 -2.70 -7.92
C ILE A 81 26.65 -3.28 -8.50
N GLY A 82 27.72 -3.35 -7.71
CA GLY A 82 28.99 -3.94 -8.13
C GLY A 82 28.85 -5.41 -8.51
N ILE A 83 28.24 -6.24 -7.65
CA ILE A 83 28.03 -7.67 -7.92
C ILE A 83 27.18 -7.89 -9.18
N SER A 84 26.04 -7.19 -9.30
CA SER A 84 25.18 -7.31 -10.48
C SER A 84 25.86 -6.82 -11.77
N SER A 85 26.66 -5.76 -11.70
CA SER A 85 27.41 -5.25 -12.85
C SER A 85 28.50 -6.22 -13.31
N VAL A 86 29.22 -6.86 -12.37
CA VAL A 86 30.22 -7.89 -12.70
C VAL A 86 29.56 -9.08 -13.39
N ASN A 87 28.40 -9.54 -12.89
CA ASN A 87 27.63 -10.61 -13.54
C ASN A 87 27.15 -10.22 -14.95
N PHE A 88 26.70 -8.98 -15.13
CA PHE A 88 26.28 -8.47 -16.44
C PHE A 88 27.44 -8.39 -17.43
N VAL A 89 28.57 -7.81 -17.03
CA VAL A 89 29.77 -7.68 -17.89
C VAL A 89 30.33 -9.05 -18.24
N GLY A 90 30.42 -9.97 -17.28
CA GLY A 90 30.86 -11.35 -17.54
C GLY A 90 30.01 -12.04 -18.60
N SER A 91 28.68 -11.97 -18.43
CA SER A 91 27.73 -12.58 -19.39
C SER A 91 27.75 -11.88 -20.75
N ALA A 92 27.97 -10.56 -20.79
CA ALA A 92 28.09 -9.80 -22.03
C ALA A 92 29.38 -10.13 -22.79
N VAL A 93 30.52 -10.26 -22.09
CA VAL A 93 31.80 -10.63 -22.70
C VAL A 93 31.73 -12.01 -23.34
N GLN A 94 31.16 -13.00 -22.63
CA GLN A 94 30.93 -14.35 -23.18
C GLN A 94 30.03 -14.30 -24.42
N HIS A 95 28.96 -13.50 -24.39
CA HIS A 95 28.08 -13.32 -25.55
C HIS A 95 28.80 -12.71 -26.76
N PHE A 96 29.71 -11.75 -26.55
CA PHE A 96 30.53 -11.17 -27.62
C PHE A 96 31.65 -12.08 -28.12
N GLN A 97 32.03 -13.09 -27.35
CA GLN A 97 33.01 -14.12 -27.73
C GLN A 97 32.38 -15.29 -28.51
N ASP A 98 31.13 -15.14 -28.94
CA ASP A 98 30.32 -16.18 -29.61
C ASP A 98 30.15 -17.46 -28.77
N GLU A 99 30.32 -17.37 -27.45
CA GLU A 99 29.93 -18.45 -26.54
C GLU A 99 28.40 -18.49 -26.38
N SER A 100 27.85 -19.70 -26.23
CA SER A 100 26.40 -19.90 -26.13
C SER A 100 25.87 -19.44 -24.76
N VAL A 101 25.61 -18.15 -24.62
CA VAL A 101 24.98 -17.55 -23.43
C VAL A 101 23.46 -17.46 -23.62
N PHE A 102 22.70 -17.95 -22.65
CA PHE A 102 21.24 -17.82 -22.65
C PHE A 102 20.81 -16.38 -22.37
N ALA A 103 19.75 -15.92 -23.03
CA ALA A 103 19.26 -14.56 -22.89
C ALA A 103 18.93 -14.19 -21.43
N VAL A 104 18.47 -15.13 -20.59
CA VAL A 104 18.22 -14.89 -19.16
C VAL A 104 19.46 -14.48 -18.39
N ASP A 105 20.60 -15.10 -18.68
CA ASP A 105 21.85 -14.78 -17.98
C ASP A 105 22.36 -13.38 -18.35
N LEU A 106 21.90 -12.79 -19.46
CA LEU A 106 22.18 -11.41 -19.84
C LEU A 106 21.15 -10.41 -19.27
N TRP A 107 19.85 -10.68 -19.43
CA TRP A 107 18.78 -9.75 -19.07
C TRP A 107 18.57 -9.64 -17.56
N THR A 108 18.68 -10.73 -16.80
CA THR A 108 18.44 -10.70 -15.36
C THR A 108 19.43 -9.81 -14.62
N PRO A 109 20.76 -9.95 -14.80
CA PRO A 109 21.73 -9.03 -14.20
C PRO A 109 21.52 -7.57 -14.65
N ALA A 110 21.17 -7.33 -15.92
CA ALA A 110 20.90 -5.98 -16.43
C ALA A 110 19.72 -5.31 -15.71
N ILE A 111 18.60 -6.04 -15.55
CA ILE A 111 17.42 -5.55 -14.82
C ILE A 111 17.75 -5.31 -13.35
N GLN A 112 18.52 -6.21 -12.71
CA GLN A 112 18.97 -6.03 -11.33
C GLN A 112 19.83 -4.78 -11.17
N THR A 113 20.83 -4.58 -12.03
CA THR A 113 21.70 -3.40 -11.99
C THR A 113 20.90 -2.11 -12.15
N LEU A 114 19.98 -2.05 -13.13
CA LEU A 114 19.11 -0.88 -13.32
C LEU A 114 18.19 -0.64 -12.10
N THR A 115 17.68 -1.72 -11.51
CA THR A 115 16.81 -1.65 -10.32
C THR A 115 17.57 -1.19 -9.09
N PHE A 116 18.79 -1.66 -8.86
CA PHE A 116 19.61 -1.20 -7.74
C PHE A 116 20.09 0.24 -7.90
N LEU A 117 20.39 0.67 -9.14
CA LEU A 117 20.63 2.07 -9.44
C LEU A 117 19.40 2.93 -9.11
N LEU A 118 18.20 2.50 -9.50
CA LEU A 118 16.96 3.18 -9.12
C LEU A 118 16.79 3.23 -7.60
N ALA A 119 17.00 2.11 -6.89
CA ALA A 119 16.91 2.06 -5.43
C ALA A 119 17.92 2.99 -4.76
N ALA A 120 19.14 3.13 -5.30
CA ALA A 120 20.15 4.06 -4.80
C ALA A 120 19.75 5.53 -5.03
N VAL A 121 19.17 5.84 -6.20
CA VAL A 121 18.63 7.17 -6.51
C VAL A 121 17.50 7.53 -5.57
N LEU A 122 16.55 6.62 -5.35
CA LEU A 122 15.44 6.81 -4.40
C LEU A 122 15.95 7.04 -2.98
N LEU A 123 16.88 6.20 -2.49
CA LEU A 123 17.50 6.36 -1.17
C LEU A 123 18.19 7.74 -1.01
N MET A 124 18.89 8.21 -2.04
CA MET A 124 19.53 9.53 -2.02
C MET A 124 18.51 10.67 -2.09
N TRP A 125 17.43 10.52 -2.84
CA TRP A 125 16.35 11.49 -2.88
C TRP A 125 15.59 11.56 -1.56
N ASP A 126 15.30 10.44 -0.93
CA ASP A 126 14.71 10.35 0.41
C ASP A 126 15.54 11.13 1.42
N LYS A 127 16.86 10.91 1.40
CA LYS A 127 17.81 11.64 2.23
C LYS A 127 17.71 13.15 2.05
N VAL A 128 17.78 13.62 0.80
CA VAL A 128 17.79 15.06 0.47
C VAL A 128 16.43 15.70 0.79
N ARG A 129 15.34 14.97 0.57
CA ARG A 129 13.95 15.43 0.77
C ARG A 129 13.40 15.10 2.14
N GLY A 130 14.23 14.63 3.06
CA GLY A 130 13.86 14.46 4.46
C GLY A 130 12.83 13.35 4.70
N LEU A 131 12.69 12.37 3.80
CA LEU A 131 11.83 11.20 4.00
C LEU A 131 12.62 10.15 4.78
N HIS A 132 12.36 10.01 6.08
CA HIS A 132 13.14 9.14 6.98
C HIS A 132 12.74 7.67 6.91
N THR A 133 11.62 7.34 6.26
CA THR A 133 11.17 5.97 6.05
C THR A 133 10.48 5.84 4.70
N SER A 134 10.90 4.85 3.92
CA SER A 134 10.26 4.48 2.66
C SER A 134 9.63 3.10 2.78
N GLY A 135 8.30 3.05 2.63
CA GLY A 135 7.58 1.79 2.55
C GLY A 135 7.83 1.05 1.23
N VAL A 136 8.10 1.77 0.14
CA VAL A 136 8.33 1.17 -1.17
C VAL A 136 9.67 0.43 -1.20
N LEU A 137 10.73 1.05 -0.69
CA LEU A 137 12.03 0.39 -0.54
C LEU A 137 11.94 -0.81 0.41
N PHE A 138 11.23 -0.68 1.54
CA PHE A 138 11.01 -1.81 2.45
C PHE A 138 10.33 -2.99 1.75
N VAL A 139 9.22 -2.77 1.05
CA VAL A 139 8.48 -3.82 0.33
C VAL A 139 9.36 -4.46 -0.75
N PHE A 140 10.15 -3.66 -1.48
CA PHE A 140 11.09 -4.17 -2.48
C PHE A 140 12.13 -5.13 -1.86
N TRP A 141 12.80 -4.71 -0.79
CA TRP A 141 13.83 -5.54 -0.15
C TRP A 141 13.22 -6.78 0.54
N LEU A 142 12.00 -6.68 1.07
CA LEU A 142 11.24 -7.82 1.60
C LEU A 142 10.95 -8.85 0.51
N LEU A 143 10.41 -8.41 -0.64
CA LEU A 143 10.11 -9.29 -1.77
C LEU A 143 11.39 -9.93 -2.34
N MET A 144 12.47 -9.16 -2.49
CA MET A 144 13.76 -9.68 -2.93
C MET A 144 14.33 -10.74 -1.98
N SER A 145 14.19 -10.52 -0.65
CA SER A 145 14.68 -11.48 0.35
C SER A 145 13.88 -12.78 0.33
N ILE A 146 12.55 -12.71 0.21
CA ILE A 146 11.69 -13.89 0.14
C ILE A 146 11.91 -14.66 -1.16
N ALA A 147 11.93 -13.95 -2.29
CA ALA A 147 12.04 -14.58 -3.61
C ALA A 147 13.45 -15.16 -3.86
N GLY A 148 14.51 -14.51 -3.34
CA GLY A 148 15.88 -15.01 -3.43
C GLY A 148 16.15 -16.28 -2.60
N ALA A 149 15.29 -16.62 -1.63
CA ALA A 149 15.49 -17.78 -0.77
C ALA A 149 15.45 -19.11 -1.54
N ALA A 150 14.61 -19.21 -2.57
CA ALA A 150 14.52 -20.40 -3.41
C ALA A 150 15.82 -20.62 -4.19
N GLN A 151 16.28 -19.60 -4.91
CA GLN A 151 17.53 -19.67 -5.66
C GLN A 151 18.74 -19.90 -4.73
N PHE A 152 18.77 -19.28 -3.55
CA PHE A 152 19.83 -19.53 -2.56
C PHE A 152 19.91 -21.00 -2.13
N ARG A 153 18.76 -21.64 -1.91
CA ARG A 153 18.70 -23.08 -1.62
C ARG A 153 19.23 -23.91 -2.80
N THR A 154 18.79 -23.59 -4.01
CA THR A 154 19.19 -24.30 -5.23
C THR A 154 20.70 -24.23 -5.44
N GLU A 155 21.30 -23.04 -5.31
CA GLU A 155 22.75 -22.85 -5.45
C GLU A 155 23.53 -23.66 -4.40
N ILE A 156 23.08 -23.70 -3.13
CA ILE A 156 23.71 -24.53 -2.08
C ILE A 156 23.67 -26.01 -2.42
N ILE A 157 22.52 -26.52 -2.89
CA ILE A 157 22.37 -27.95 -3.22
C ILE A 157 23.24 -28.30 -4.43
N SER A 158 23.33 -27.40 -5.42
CA SER A 158 24.16 -27.62 -6.60
C SER A 158 25.67 -27.55 -6.34
N ALA A 159 26.10 -27.03 -5.18
CA ALA A 159 27.51 -26.86 -4.84
C ALA A 159 28.28 -28.20 -4.69
N ASP A 160 27.58 -29.31 -4.43
CA ASP A 160 28.19 -30.64 -4.29
C ASP A 160 28.49 -31.32 -5.66
N ILE A 161 28.11 -30.72 -6.79
CA ILE A 161 28.35 -31.28 -8.12
C ILE A 161 29.65 -30.69 -8.69
N PRO A 162 30.69 -31.51 -8.98
CA PRO A 162 31.97 -31.01 -9.45
C PRO A 162 31.87 -30.56 -10.92
N ASN A 163 31.76 -29.25 -11.18
CA ASN A 163 31.86 -28.69 -12.53
C ASN A 163 32.62 -27.35 -12.54
N SER A 164 33.53 -27.23 -13.53
CA SER A 164 34.22 -26.04 -14.11
C SER A 164 34.44 -24.80 -13.21
N GLU A 165 35.67 -24.27 -13.19
CA GLU A 165 36.10 -23.06 -12.46
C GLU A 165 35.18 -21.83 -12.64
N GLU A 166 34.49 -21.71 -13.77
CA GLU A 166 33.58 -20.60 -14.08
C GLU A 166 32.24 -20.65 -13.33
N ASN A 167 31.71 -21.85 -13.07
CA ASN A 167 30.51 -22.03 -12.23
C ASN A 167 30.83 -21.69 -10.76
N SER A 168 32.07 -21.94 -10.32
CA SER A 168 32.53 -21.58 -8.98
C SER A 168 32.50 -20.06 -8.73
N PHE A 169 32.81 -19.23 -9.73
CA PHE A 169 32.78 -17.77 -9.56
C PHE A 169 31.35 -17.22 -9.40
N ARG A 170 30.40 -17.68 -10.23
CA ARG A 170 28.98 -17.26 -10.17
C ARG A 170 28.34 -17.68 -8.84
N TYR A 171 28.65 -18.88 -8.38
CA TYR A 171 28.24 -19.38 -7.07
C TYR A 171 28.73 -18.48 -5.93
N VAL A 172 30.03 -18.16 -5.90
CA VAL A 172 30.61 -17.29 -4.85
C VAL A 172 29.97 -15.90 -4.85
N LEU A 173 29.74 -15.31 -6.02
CA LEU A 173 29.05 -14.02 -6.12
C LEU A 173 27.62 -14.09 -5.55
N TYR A 174 26.88 -15.16 -5.83
CA TYR A 174 25.53 -15.33 -5.31
C TYR A 174 25.50 -15.55 -3.79
N MET A 175 26.46 -16.32 -3.26
CA MET A 175 26.64 -16.54 -1.82
C MET A 175 26.95 -15.24 -1.05
N ILE A 176 27.54 -14.24 -1.70
CA ILE A 176 27.73 -12.90 -1.11
C ILE A 176 26.48 -12.04 -1.32
N TYR A 177 25.90 -12.08 -2.52
CA TYR A 177 24.73 -11.29 -2.91
C TYR A 177 23.53 -11.48 -1.97
N TYR A 178 23.11 -12.72 -1.74
CA TYR A 178 21.88 -13.00 -1.03
C TYR A 178 21.92 -12.56 0.46
N PRO A 179 22.98 -12.84 1.24
CA PRO A 179 23.12 -12.29 2.58
C PRO A 179 23.10 -10.75 2.62
N VAL A 180 23.71 -10.09 1.63
CA VAL A 180 23.68 -8.62 1.55
C VAL A 180 22.24 -8.11 1.32
N VAL A 181 21.44 -8.79 0.49
CA VAL A 181 20.01 -8.48 0.29
C VAL A 181 19.22 -8.64 1.60
N VAL A 182 19.45 -9.72 2.36
CA VAL A 182 18.78 -9.95 3.65
C VAL A 182 19.17 -8.88 4.67
N VAL A 183 20.47 -8.55 4.79
CA VAL A 183 20.93 -7.47 5.67
C VAL A 183 20.30 -6.14 5.25
N MET A 184 20.23 -5.85 3.96
CA MET A 184 19.57 -4.65 3.45
C MET A 184 18.09 -4.60 3.85
N MET A 185 17.37 -5.72 3.79
CA MET A 185 15.99 -5.77 4.29
C MET A 185 15.92 -5.44 5.79
N VAL A 186 16.82 -5.99 6.60
CA VAL A 186 16.86 -5.72 8.06
C VAL A 186 17.11 -4.24 8.32
N LEU A 187 18.05 -3.62 7.60
CA LEU A 187 18.32 -2.19 7.76
C LEU A 187 17.11 -1.31 7.40
N ASN A 188 16.25 -1.75 6.47
CA ASN A 188 15.02 -1.03 6.09
C ASN A 188 13.86 -1.21 7.08
N VAL A 189 13.98 -2.11 8.08
CA VAL A 189 13.03 -2.18 9.21
C VAL A 189 13.15 -0.96 10.11
N PHE A 190 14.34 -0.37 10.19
CA PHE A 190 14.64 0.77 11.06
C PHE A 190 14.50 2.12 10.34
N ALA A 191 13.95 3.11 11.05
CA ALA A 191 13.83 4.47 10.56
C ALA A 191 15.19 5.16 10.52
N ASP A 192 15.41 5.97 9.48
CA ASP A 192 16.57 6.85 9.44
C ASP A 192 16.42 8.00 10.45
N ARG A 193 17.54 8.68 10.73
CA ARG A 193 17.53 9.81 11.68
C ARG A 193 16.59 10.93 11.18
N PRO A 194 15.97 11.70 12.10
CA PRO A 194 15.09 12.78 11.71
C PRO A 194 15.82 13.84 10.86
N PRO A 195 15.12 14.45 9.89
CA PRO A 195 15.70 15.50 9.04
C PRO A 195 16.07 16.75 9.83
N ARG A 196 17.11 17.47 9.38
CA ARG A 196 17.60 18.70 10.03
C ARG A 196 16.63 19.86 9.90
N TYR A 197 15.96 19.94 8.76
CA TYR A 197 14.96 20.96 8.48
C TYR A 197 13.57 20.32 8.50
N THR A 198 12.81 20.64 9.53
CA THR A 198 11.41 20.24 9.71
C THR A 198 10.54 21.48 9.86
N TYR A 199 9.25 21.33 9.58
CA TYR A 199 8.25 22.36 9.86
C TYR A 199 7.72 22.31 11.30
N TYR A 200 8.08 21.27 12.07
CA TYR A 200 7.75 21.14 13.47
C TYR A 200 8.68 21.97 14.35
N SER A 201 8.13 22.66 15.35
CA SER A 201 8.93 23.38 16.33
C SER A 201 9.71 22.39 17.21
N LYS A 202 10.94 22.74 17.60
CA LYS A 202 11.77 21.90 18.50
C LYS A 202 11.15 21.71 19.89
N TYR A 203 10.25 22.61 20.29
CA TYR A 203 9.59 22.59 21.60
C TYR A 203 8.25 21.86 21.58
N GLU A 204 7.81 21.41 20.41
CA GLU A 204 6.52 20.75 20.24
C GLU A 204 6.64 19.24 20.52
N LYS A 205 5.64 18.68 21.23
CA LYS A 205 5.57 17.25 21.50
C LYS A 205 4.95 16.52 20.30
N ILE A 206 5.80 16.11 19.37
CA ILE A 206 5.41 15.47 18.10
C ILE A 206 4.93 14.03 18.35
N CYS A 207 3.92 13.60 17.60
CA CYS A 207 3.47 12.20 17.58
C CYS A 207 4.60 11.27 17.06
N PRO A 208 4.97 10.19 17.80
CA PRO A 208 6.02 9.26 17.41
C PRO A 208 5.78 8.56 16.07
N GLU A 209 4.53 8.48 15.62
CA GLU A 209 4.17 7.99 14.29
C GLU A 209 5.00 8.69 13.19
N VAL A 210 5.19 10.01 13.32
CA VAL A 210 5.91 10.87 12.36
C VAL A 210 7.40 10.54 12.27
N THR A 211 7.99 9.89 13.27
CA THR A 211 9.42 9.56 13.31
C THR A 211 9.70 8.06 13.27
N SER A 212 8.65 7.25 13.35
CA SER A 212 8.74 5.79 13.39
C SER A 212 8.97 5.18 12.00
N SER A 213 9.48 3.95 11.96
CA SER A 213 9.71 3.26 10.68
C SER A 213 8.39 2.81 10.06
N PHE A 214 8.39 2.55 8.75
CA PHE A 214 7.23 2.02 8.04
C PHE A 214 6.69 0.74 8.68
N VAL A 215 7.57 -0.14 9.17
CA VAL A 215 7.17 -1.36 9.88
C VAL A 215 6.45 -1.00 11.19
N THR A 216 7.03 -0.13 12.01
CA THR A 216 6.42 0.33 13.26
C THR A 216 5.10 1.08 13.02
N GLN A 217 4.97 1.83 11.93
CA GLN A 217 3.70 2.46 11.53
C GLN A 217 2.64 1.43 11.15
N THR A 218 3.04 0.38 10.44
CA THR A 218 2.14 -0.69 9.97
C THR A 218 1.59 -1.52 11.13
N PHE A 219 2.43 -1.87 12.11
CA PHE A 219 2.02 -2.58 13.33
C PHE A 219 1.51 -1.65 14.44
N VAL A 220 1.46 -0.34 14.22
CA VAL A 220 1.04 0.67 15.21
C VAL A 220 1.91 0.67 16.49
N GLY A 221 3.10 0.08 16.45
CA GLY A 221 4.00 -0.05 17.61
C GLY A 221 4.53 1.29 18.15
N TRP A 222 4.35 2.39 17.41
CA TRP A 222 4.68 3.73 17.90
C TRP A 222 3.75 4.18 19.05
N PHE A 223 2.60 3.52 19.22
CA PHE A 223 1.62 3.81 20.26
C PHE A 223 1.92 3.07 21.59
N ASP A 224 2.73 2.01 21.56
CA ASP A 224 3.02 1.13 22.69
C ASP A 224 3.53 1.89 23.92
N GLY A 225 4.37 2.91 23.70
CA GLY A 225 4.91 3.74 24.78
C GLY A 225 3.81 4.45 25.60
N LEU A 226 2.74 4.89 24.94
CA LEU A 226 1.61 5.54 25.62
C LEU A 226 0.72 4.53 26.36
N ILE A 227 0.51 3.35 25.79
CA ILE A 227 -0.22 2.26 26.45
C ILE A 227 0.46 1.92 27.78
N TRP A 228 1.77 1.70 27.74
CA TRP A 228 2.54 1.35 28.94
C TRP A 228 2.60 2.49 29.95
N GLN A 229 2.66 3.74 29.49
CA GLN A 229 2.55 4.90 30.36
C GLN A 229 1.17 4.96 31.05
N GLY A 230 0.10 4.67 30.32
CA GLY A 230 -1.27 4.60 30.85
C GLY A 230 -1.49 3.46 31.86
N PHE A 231 -0.77 2.35 31.69
CA PHE A 231 -0.73 1.28 32.69
C PHE A 231 -0.04 1.72 33.99
N ARG A 232 1.02 2.51 33.89
CA ARG A 232 1.81 2.98 35.05
C ARG A 232 1.20 4.19 35.75
N LYS A 233 0.50 5.05 35.03
CA LYS A 233 -0.14 6.25 35.57
C LYS A 233 -1.38 6.65 34.77
N THR A 234 -2.33 7.30 35.43
CA THR A 234 -3.47 7.93 34.76
C THR A 234 -2.98 9.00 33.79
N LEU A 235 -3.38 8.87 32.52
CA LEU A 235 -3.01 9.81 31.47
C LEU A 235 -3.73 11.15 31.64
N THR A 236 -2.97 12.23 31.45
CA THR A 236 -3.49 13.60 31.42
C THR A 236 -3.31 14.20 30.03
N SER A 237 -3.95 15.34 29.73
CA SER A 237 -3.79 16.02 28.44
C SER A 237 -2.33 16.41 28.12
N ALA A 238 -1.49 16.59 29.14
CA ALA A 238 -0.05 16.86 28.96
C ALA A 238 0.75 15.62 28.50
N ASP A 239 0.22 14.41 28.74
CA ASP A 239 0.85 13.16 28.33
C ASP A 239 0.60 12.81 26.87
N LEU A 240 -0.39 13.45 26.24
CA LEU A 240 -0.69 13.27 24.83
C LEU A 240 0.27 14.05 23.92
N TRP A 241 0.37 13.60 22.68
CA TRP A 241 1.11 14.28 21.63
C TRP A 241 0.22 15.27 20.89
N ASN A 242 0.85 16.25 20.26
CA ASN A 242 0.15 17.13 19.33
C ASN A 242 -0.21 16.35 18.05
N PRO A 243 -1.38 16.66 17.45
CA PRO A 243 -1.75 16.09 16.17
C PRO A 243 -0.76 16.50 15.07
N LYS A 244 -0.63 15.66 14.05
CA LYS A 244 0.17 15.97 12.86
C LYS A 244 -0.37 17.26 12.22
N LEU A 245 0.52 18.05 11.60
CA LEU A 245 0.12 19.30 10.97
C LEU A 245 -1.04 19.11 9.97
N GLU A 246 -1.01 18.02 9.22
CA GLU A 246 -2.01 17.67 8.21
C GLU A 246 -3.40 17.41 8.79
N ASP A 247 -3.46 17.02 10.08
CA ASP A 247 -4.69 16.71 10.82
C ASP A 247 -5.16 17.90 11.69
N THR A 248 -4.46 19.03 11.66
CA THR A 248 -4.86 20.24 12.40
C THR A 248 -5.96 21.02 11.68
N SER A 249 -6.81 21.69 12.46
CA SER A 249 -7.82 22.63 11.92
C SER A 249 -7.18 23.78 11.13
N ALA A 250 -6.00 24.24 11.54
CA ALA A 250 -5.24 25.28 10.85
C ALA A 250 -4.88 24.88 9.41
N TYR A 251 -4.63 23.59 9.16
CA TYR A 251 -4.35 23.06 7.83
C TYR A 251 -5.62 22.68 7.05
N LEU A 252 -6.56 21.98 7.70
CA LEU A 252 -7.75 21.42 7.06
C LEU A 252 -8.78 22.49 6.65
N VAL A 253 -9.07 23.45 7.54
CA VAL A 253 -10.18 24.41 7.35
C VAL A 253 -9.96 25.32 6.15
N PRO A 254 -8.78 25.95 5.94
CA PRO A 254 -8.56 26.77 4.75
C PRO A 254 -8.69 25.98 3.44
N ARG A 255 -8.23 24.72 3.45
CA ARG A 255 -8.28 23.83 2.29
C ARG A 255 -9.73 23.44 1.96
N PHE A 256 -10.52 23.09 2.98
CA PHE A 256 -11.95 22.84 2.84
C PHE A 256 -12.68 24.08 2.32
N GLU A 257 -12.48 25.26 2.91
CA GLU A 257 -13.14 26.50 2.50
C GLU A 257 -12.83 26.86 1.05
N ASN A 258 -11.59 26.69 0.61
CA ASN A 258 -11.20 26.92 -0.77
C ASN A 258 -11.89 25.97 -1.75
N LEU A 259 -12.01 24.68 -1.39
CA LEU A 259 -12.74 23.70 -2.20
C LEU A 259 -14.25 23.96 -2.19
N TRP A 260 -14.81 24.33 -1.04
CA TRP A 260 -16.21 24.70 -0.88
C TRP A 260 -16.57 25.92 -1.72
N LYS A 261 -15.79 26.99 -1.66
CA LYS A 261 -15.98 28.20 -2.48
C LYS A 261 -16.00 27.88 -3.98
N LYS A 262 -15.04 27.08 -4.46
CA LYS A 262 -14.99 26.62 -5.86
C LYS A 262 -16.24 25.82 -6.24
N ASN A 263 -16.68 24.91 -5.37
CA ASN A 263 -17.87 24.09 -5.64
C ASN A 263 -19.15 24.92 -5.63
N PHE A 264 -19.28 25.86 -4.68
CA PHE A 264 -20.40 26.78 -4.56
C PHE A 264 -20.51 27.73 -5.76
N ALA A 265 -19.39 28.31 -6.21
CA ALA A 265 -19.35 29.15 -7.40
C ALA A 265 -19.74 28.38 -8.68
N LYS A 266 -19.26 27.14 -8.81
CA LYS A 266 -19.63 26.24 -9.92
C LYS A 266 -21.13 25.92 -9.91
N ALA A 267 -21.71 25.67 -8.74
CA ALA A 267 -23.14 25.38 -8.61
C ALA A 267 -24.03 26.60 -8.93
N ASN A 268 -23.58 27.80 -8.58
CA ASN A 268 -24.31 29.04 -8.86
C ASN A 268 -24.01 29.67 -10.23
N GLY A 269 -23.17 29.04 -11.07
CA GLY A 269 -22.80 29.56 -12.38
C GLY A 269 -21.94 30.83 -12.35
N THR A 270 -21.35 31.17 -11.19
CA THR A 270 -20.47 32.34 -11.00
C THR A 270 -18.99 31.96 -11.03
N ALA A 271 -18.66 30.75 -11.49
CA ALA A 271 -17.27 30.30 -11.62
C ALA A 271 -16.55 31.09 -12.73
N GLU A 272 -15.36 31.61 -12.41
CA GLU A 272 -14.48 32.20 -13.43
C GLU A 272 -14.22 31.19 -14.56
N PRO A 273 -14.30 31.60 -15.84
CA PRO A 273 -14.01 30.71 -16.96
C PRO A 273 -12.58 30.20 -16.83
N THR A 274 -12.42 28.88 -16.82
CA THR A 274 -11.10 28.26 -16.79
C THR A 274 -10.43 28.52 -18.14
N ARG A 275 -9.11 28.83 -18.16
CA ARG A 275 -8.34 29.17 -19.37
C ARG A 275 -8.47 28.15 -20.53
N LYS A 276 -8.90 26.91 -20.26
CA LYS A 276 -9.18 25.85 -21.25
C LYS A 276 -10.55 25.97 -21.95
N GLY A 277 -11.39 26.93 -21.58
CA GLY A 277 -12.74 27.13 -22.12
C GLY A 277 -12.96 28.49 -22.75
N ILE A 278 -11.91 29.12 -23.31
CA ILE A 278 -12.05 30.30 -24.18
C ILE A 278 -12.14 29.76 -25.61
N PRO A 279 -13.33 29.69 -26.23
CA PRO A 279 -13.43 29.50 -27.67
C PRO A 279 -12.99 30.82 -28.31
N ASN A 280 -12.12 30.74 -29.31
CA ASN A 280 -11.87 31.88 -30.20
C ASN A 280 -13.20 32.24 -30.88
N GLY A 281 -13.76 33.39 -30.52
CA GLY A 281 -14.81 34.06 -31.26
C GLY A 281 -16.18 33.38 -31.24
N THR A 282 -17.03 33.75 -30.27
CA THR A 282 -18.41 34.26 -30.47
C THR A 282 -19.06 34.40 -29.10
N HIS A 283 -19.44 35.64 -28.75
CA HIS A 283 -20.14 35.95 -27.50
C HIS A 283 -21.60 35.48 -27.59
N HIS A 284 -21.87 34.23 -27.21
CA HIS A 284 -23.18 33.89 -26.68
C HIS A 284 -23.15 34.06 -25.16
N ILE A 285 -23.52 35.26 -24.71
CA ILE A 285 -23.91 35.48 -23.31
C ILE A 285 -25.23 34.74 -23.13
N SER A 286 -25.16 33.47 -22.71
CA SER A 286 -26.37 32.76 -22.28
C SER A 286 -26.86 33.45 -21.02
N ASN A 287 -27.99 34.16 -21.13
CA ASN A 287 -28.70 34.73 -20.01
C ASN A 287 -29.09 33.58 -19.06
N SER A 288 -28.28 33.35 -18.01
CA SER A 288 -28.54 32.36 -16.96
C SER A 288 -29.66 32.87 -16.05
N LYS A 289 -30.86 33.05 -16.62
CA LYS A 289 -32.08 33.26 -15.84
C LYS A 289 -32.48 31.93 -15.21
N ASN A 290 -32.53 31.93 -13.88
CA ASN A 290 -33.28 31.00 -13.03
C ASN A 290 -33.05 29.50 -13.25
N LYS A 291 -31.82 29.00 -13.04
CA LYS A 291 -31.67 27.60 -12.61
C LYS A 291 -32.04 27.52 -11.12
N PRO A 292 -32.93 26.60 -10.69
CA PRO A 292 -33.21 26.41 -9.27
C PRO A 292 -31.88 26.09 -8.56
N LYS A 293 -31.60 26.82 -7.47
CA LYS A 293 -30.40 26.63 -6.65
C LYS A 293 -30.42 25.20 -6.10
N LYS A 294 -29.80 24.25 -6.80
CA LYS A 294 -29.65 22.88 -6.29
C LYS A 294 -28.91 22.96 -4.95
N PRO A 295 -29.31 22.17 -3.93
CA PRO A 295 -28.55 22.08 -2.70
C PRO A 295 -27.12 21.65 -3.03
N VAL A 296 -26.15 22.48 -2.64
CA VAL A 296 -24.74 22.24 -2.95
C VAL A 296 -24.25 21.16 -1.99
N SER A 297 -23.91 19.99 -2.53
CA SER A 297 -23.40 18.87 -1.72
C SER A 297 -22.03 19.19 -1.12
N ILE A 298 -21.91 18.95 0.19
CA ILE A 298 -20.67 19.11 0.97
C ILE A 298 -19.73 17.91 0.77
N LEU A 299 -20.27 16.73 0.46
CA LEU A 299 -19.52 15.48 0.33
C LEU A 299 -18.43 15.57 -0.74
N GLY A 300 -18.72 16.18 -1.90
CA GLY A 300 -17.75 16.32 -2.99
C GLY A 300 -16.47 17.07 -2.58
N PRO A 301 -16.58 18.29 -2.02
CA PRO A 301 -15.45 19.03 -1.44
C PRO A 301 -14.70 18.25 -0.35
N MET A 302 -15.40 17.52 0.51
CA MET A 302 -14.79 16.73 1.59
C MET A 302 -13.96 15.56 1.07
N VAL A 303 -14.51 14.78 0.13
CA VAL A 303 -13.77 13.69 -0.53
C VAL A 303 -12.57 14.24 -1.29
N ARG A 304 -12.71 15.36 -2.01
CA ARG A 304 -11.57 16.00 -2.71
C ARG A 304 -10.51 16.55 -1.76
N MET A 305 -10.87 16.96 -0.54
CA MET A 305 -9.90 17.42 0.44
C MET A 305 -8.93 16.29 0.81
N LEU A 306 -9.44 15.06 0.99
CA LEU A 306 -8.71 13.91 1.51
C LEU A 306 -8.72 12.70 0.56
N TRP A 307 -8.66 12.94 -0.75
CA TRP A 307 -8.80 11.87 -1.74
C TRP A 307 -7.66 10.83 -1.70
N ILE A 308 -6.43 11.25 -1.34
CA ILE A 308 -5.27 10.35 -1.26
C ILE A 308 -5.44 9.30 -0.16
N PRO A 309 -5.68 9.66 1.12
CA PRO A 309 -5.89 8.65 2.17
C PRO A 309 -7.13 7.78 1.91
N ILE A 310 -8.20 8.34 1.32
CA ILE A 310 -9.39 7.57 0.91
C ILE A 310 -9.03 6.53 -0.17
N LEU A 311 -8.24 6.91 -1.19
CA LEU A 311 -7.82 5.99 -2.24
C LEU A 311 -6.94 4.86 -1.68
N ILE A 312 -5.97 5.21 -0.82
CA ILE A 312 -5.09 4.22 -0.17
C ILE A 312 -5.90 3.26 0.70
N ALA A 313 -6.87 3.77 1.46
CA ALA A 313 -7.77 2.93 2.27
C ALA A 313 -8.62 2.00 1.39
N GLY A 314 -9.10 2.47 0.24
CA GLY A 314 -9.84 1.65 -0.71
C GLY A 314 -9.02 0.54 -1.33
N LEU A 315 -7.77 0.81 -1.69
CA LEU A 315 -6.84 -0.22 -2.18
C LEU A 315 -6.54 -1.25 -1.08
N ALA A 316 -6.28 -0.79 0.15
CA ALA A 316 -6.06 -1.69 1.29
C ALA A 316 -7.28 -2.58 1.55
N LYS A 317 -8.51 -2.03 1.49
CA LYS A 317 -9.74 -2.82 1.64
C LYS A 317 -9.89 -3.87 0.53
N PHE A 318 -9.63 -3.49 -0.72
CA PHE A 318 -9.70 -4.43 -1.84
C PHE A 318 -8.77 -5.63 -1.65
N ILE A 319 -7.53 -5.38 -1.22
CA ILE A 319 -6.54 -6.42 -0.95
C ILE A 319 -6.97 -7.28 0.24
N ALA A 320 -7.46 -6.67 1.32
CA ALA A 320 -7.99 -7.39 2.47
C ALA A 320 -9.11 -8.35 2.05
N ASP A 321 -10.09 -7.87 1.27
CA ASP A 321 -11.23 -8.69 0.84
C ASP A 321 -10.79 -9.86 -0.05
N ALA A 322 -9.80 -9.63 -0.93
CA ALA A 322 -9.21 -10.72 -1.72
C ALA A 322 -8.56 -11.78 -0.82
N LEU A 323 -7.79 -11.37 0.20
CA LEU A 323 -7.13 -12.28 1.14
C LEU A 323 -8.15 -13.06 2.01
N GLU A 324 -9.23 -12.40 2.42
CA GLU A 324 -10.34 -13.02 3.15
C GLU A 324 -10.94 -14.19 2.36
N PHE A 325 -11.12 -14.02 1.04
CA PHE A 325 -11.66 -15.05 0.17
C PHE A 325 -10.65 -16.13 -0.25
N ILE A 326 -9.36 -15.83 -0.26
CA ILE A 326 -8.30 -16.81 -0.55
C ILE A 326 -8.26 -17.88 0.56
N ASN A 327 -8.44 -17.49 1.82
CA ASN A 327 -8.26 -18.39 2.96
C ASN A 327 -9.21 -19.62 2.95
N PRO A 328 -10.53 -19.49 2.69
CA PRO A 328 -11.42 -20.64 2.49
C PRO A 328 -11.02 -21.56 1.32
N GLN A 329 -10.43 -21.02 0.26
CA GLN A 329 -9.97 -21.83 -0.88
C GLN A 329 -8.74 -22.67 -0.49
N ILE A 330 -7.81 -22.09 0.26
CA ILE A 330 -6.65 -22.84 0.78
C ILE A 330 -7.13 -23.91 1.78
N LEU A 331 -8.12 -23.60 2.63
CA LEU A 331 -8.71 -24.59 3.53
C LEU A 331 -9.31 -25.78 2.77
N ASN A 332 -10.01 -25.55 1.65
CA ASN A 332 -10.52 -26.62 0.80
C ASN A 332 -9.38 -27.49 0.21
N LEU A 333 -8.27 -26.87 -0.23
CA LEU A 333 -7.08 -27.60 -0.68
C LEU A 333 -6.46 -28.43 0.45
N LEU A 334 -6.41 -27.89 1.67
CA LEU A 334 -5.90 -28.58 2.84
C LEU A 334 -6.77 -29.79 3.22
N ILE A 335 -8.10 -29.64 3.19
CA ILE A 335 -9.03 -30.76 3.44
C ILE A 335 -8.82 -31.87 2.42
N ARG A 336 -8.67 -31.52 1.13
CA ARG A 336 -8.38 -32.49 0.06
C ARG A 336 -7.02 -33.17 0.25
N TYR A 337 -6.00 -32.41 0.67
CA TYR A 337 -4.68 -32.96 1.01
C TYR A 337 -4.75 -33.99 2.13
N VAL A 338 -5.49 -33.69 3.21
CA VAL A 338 -5.65 -34.62 4.35
C VAL A 338 -6.43 -35.88 3.94
N ALA A 339 -7.37 -35.76 3.00
CA ALA A 339 -8.10 -36.91 2.46
C ALA A 339 -7.26 -37.75 1.47
N GLY A 340 -6.23 -37.15 0.87
CA GLY A 340 -5.36 -37.77 -0.13
C GLY A 340 -4.07 -38.38 0.44
N LYS A 341 -3.26 -38.97 -0.45
CA LYS A 341 -1.88 -39.39 -0.17
C LYS A 341 -0.90 -38.52 -0.95
N ASP A 342 -0.83 -37.25 -0.57
CA ASP A 342 0.06 -36.26 -1.18
C ASP A 342 1.37 -36.08 -0.38
N TYR A 343 2.34 -35.39 -0.97
CA TYR A 343 3.63 -35.09 -0.31
C TYR A 343 3.49 -34.12 0.86
N MET A 344 4.25 -34.37 1.94
CA MET A 344 4.15 -33.63 3.20
C MET A 344 4.35 -32.12 3.07
N TRP A 345 5.24 -31.68 2.18
CA TRP A 345 5.53 -30.26 1.97
C TRP A 345 4.30 -29.49 1.48
N LYS A 346 3.37 -30.11 0.73
CA LYS A 346 2.13 -29.47 0.27
C LYS A 346 1.25 -29.09 1.45
N GLY A 347 1.15 -29.96 2.45
CA GLY A 347 0.43 -29.68 3.70
C GLY A 347 1.00 -28.48 4.45
N PHE A 348 2.33 -28.44 4.62
CA PHE A 348 2.99 -27.28 5.24
C PHE A 348 2.82 -26.00 4.42
N PHE A 349 2.93 -26.09 3.09
CA PHE A 349 2.72 -24.96 2.19
C PHE A 349 1.31 -24.36 2.33
N TYR A 350 0.27 -25.20 2.35
CA TYR A 350 -1.10 -24.74 2.59
C TYR A 350 -1.27 -24.10 3.97
N ALA A 351 -0.76 -24.73 5.03
CA ALA A 351 -0.87 -24.20 6.40
C ALA A 351 -0.16 -22.84 6.57
N VAL A 352 1.07 -22.71 6.05
CA VAL A 352 1.82 -21.45 6.07
C VAL A 352 1.13 -20.38 5.23
N SER A 353 0.61 -20.76 4.05
CA SER A 353 -0.13 -19.83 3.19
C SER A 353 -1.41 -19.32 3.86
N MET A 354 -2.14 -20.18 4.57
CA MET A 354 -3.30 -19.78 5.37
C MET A 354 -2.91 -18.78 6.45
N PHE A 355 -1.87 -19.08 7.24
CA PHE A 355 -1.36 -18.18 8.28
C PHE A 355 -0.98 -16.81 7.71
N LEU A 356 -0.14 -16.77 6.67
CA LEU A 356 0.28 -15.53 6.04
C LEU A 356 -0.91 -14.74 5.45
N SER A 357 -1.88 -15.43 4.84
CA SER A 357 -3.06 -14.77 4.29
C SER A 357 -3.92 -14.10 5.38
N ALA A 358 -4.06 -14.73 6.54
CA ALA A 358 -4.83 -14.21 7.67
C ALA A 358 -4.14 -13.00 8.33
N GLU A 359 -2.82 -13.06 8.49
CA GLU A 359 -2.03 -11.93 9.02
C GLU A 359 -2.07 -10.74 8.06
N LEU A 360 -1.85 -10.98 6.75
CA LEU A 360 -1.93 -9.93 5.75
C LEU A 360 -3.33 -9.31 5.68
N TYR A 361 -4.38 -10.13 5.72
CA TYR A 361 -5.78 -9.64 5.80
C TYR A 361 -5.94 -8.66 6.97
N THR A 362 -5.48 -9.06 8.15
CA THR A 362 -5.57 -8.25 9.38
C THR A 362 -4.80 -6.93 9.24
N LEU A 363 -3.59 -6.96 8.65
CA LEU A 363 -2.79 -5.76 8.43
C LEU A 363 -3.47 -4.77 7.47
N PHE A 364 -3.98 -5.24 6.33
CA PHE A 364 -4.66 -4.39 5.36
C PHE A 364 -6.00 -3.85 5.88
N LEU A 365 -6.75 -4.66 6.63
CA LEU A 365 -7.99 -4.23 7.27
C LEU A 365 -7.73 -3.12 8.29
N ASN A 366 -6.73 -3.29 9.17
CA ASN A 366 -6.34 -2.27 10.14
C ASN A 366 -5.85 -1.00 9.44
N LYS A 367 -5.09 -1.13 8.35
CA LYS A 367 -4.65 0.03 7.56
C LYS A 367 -5.82 0.81 6.97
N MET A 368 -6.82 0.13 6.43
CA MET A 368 -8.06 0.76 5.98
C MET A 368 -8.80 1.44 7.13
N ALA A 369 -9.02 0.74 8.24
CA ALA A 369 -9.75 1.26 9.40
C ALA A 369 -9.10 2.53 9.94
N MET A 370 -7.78 2.53 10.17
CA MET A 370 -7.05 3.69 10.69
C MET A 370 -7.12 4.89 9.74
N ASN A 371 -6.88 4.69 8.44
CA ASN A 371 -6.95 5.77 7.45
C ASN A 371 -8.36 6.38 7.40
N MET A 372 -9.42 5.56 7.39
CA MET A 372 -10.80 6.06 7.32
C MET A 372 -11.27 6.70 8.63
N PHE A 373 -10.77 6.24 9.77
CA PHE A 373 -11.00 6.88 11.07
C PHE A 373 -10.41 8.31 11.10
N ILE A 374 -9.16 8.47 10.65
CA ILE A 374 -8.53 9.80 10.52
C ILE A 374 -9.30 10.69 9.54
N VAL A 375 -9.73 10.15 8.38
CA VAL A 375 -10.57 10.88 7.43
C VAL A 375 -11.85 11.37 8.09
N GLY A 376 -12.53 10.52 8.87
CA GLY A 376 -13.74 10.87 9.61
C GLY A 376 -13.51 11.99 10.62
N ILE A 377 -12.46 11.92 11.44
CA ILE A 377 -12.12 12.98 12.40
C ILE A 377 -11.82 14.30 11.68
N ASN A 378 -11.06 14.26 10.58
CA ASN A 378 -10.72 15.45 9.81
C ASN A 378 -11.96 16.08 9.13
N TRP A 379 -12.89 15.24 8.69
CA TRP A 379 -14.21 15.65 8.19
C TRP A 379 -15.01 16.38 9.26
N ARG A 380 -15.09 15.81 10.47
CA ARG A 380 -15.74 16.43 11.63
C ARG A 380 -15.16 17.80 11.94
N THR A 381 -13.82 17.89 12.04
CA THR A 381 -13.10 19.13 12.34
C THR A 381 -13.39 20.22 11.30
N ALA A 382 -13.38 19.87 10.02
CA ALA A 382 -13.66 20.81 8.94
C ALA A 382 -15.12 21.32 8.96
N ILE A 383 -16.09 20.42 9.18
CA ILE A 383 -17.52 20.77 9.28
C ILE A 383 -17.76 21.69 10.47
N MET A 384 -17.29 21.30 11.67
CA MET A 384 -17.47 22.09 12.89
C MET A 384 -16.93 23.51 12.73
N ALA A 385 -15.72 23.66 12.19
CA ALA A 385 -15.12 24.96 11.97
C ALA A 385 -15.88 25.80 10.93
N ALA A 386 -16.39 25.17 9.86
CA ALA A 386 -17.16 25.86 8.84
C ALA A 386 -18.51 26.36 9.38
N VAL A 387 -19.22 25.52 10.15
CA VAL A 387 -20.49 25.88 10.81
C VAL A 387 -20.25 27.00 11.82
N TYR A 388 -19.22 26.88 12.67
CA TYR A 388 -18.86 27.90 13.65
C TYR A 388 -18.59 29.27 13.00
N LYS A 389 -17.73 29.31 11.96
CA LYS A 389 -17.43 30.55 11.23
C LYS A 389 -18.66 31.13 10.54
N LYS A 390 -19.56 30.28 10.03
CA LYS A 390 -20.80 30.72 9.39
C LYS A 390 -21.77 31.30 10.42
N ALA A 391 -21.89 30.70 11.60
CA ALA A 391 -22.74 31.18 12.68
C ALA A 391 -22.33 32.60 13.15
N LEU A 392 -21.04 32.91 13.13
CA LEU A 392 -20.50 34.24 13.43
C LEU A 392 -20.81 35.30 12.35
N ARG A 393 -21.18 34.89 11.13
CA ARG A 393 -21.41 35.77 9.96
C ARG A 393 -22.83 35.72 9.43
N ILE A 394 -23.74 35.03 10.10
CA ILE A 394 -25.14 34.90 9.66
C ILE A 394 -25.87 36.24 9.90
N SER A 395 -26.74 36.63 8.98
CA SER A 395 -27.53 37.86 9.13
C SER A 395 -28.55 37.71 10.27
N PRO A 396 -29.01 38.81 10.89
CA PRO A 396 -30.05 38.74 11.92
C PRO A 396 -31.34 38.09 11.44
N ALA A 397 -31.71 38.28 10.17
CA ALA A 397 -32.88 37.65 9.56
C ALA A 397 -32.74 36.12 9.50
N ALA A 398 -31.62 35.61 8.98
CA ALA A 398 -31.36 34.18 8.95
C ALA A 398 -31.08 33.58 10.35
N ARG A 399 -30.64 34.40 11.32
CA ARG A 399 -30.52 33.99 12.73
C ARG A 399 -31.87 33.77 13.41
N LYS A 400 -32.95 34.40 12.92
CA LYS A 400 -34.32 34.11 13.40
C LYS A 400 -34.84 32.76 12.89
N GLU A 401 -34.31 32.27 11.76
CA GLU A 401 -34.68 30.98 11.16
C GLU A 401 -33.91 29.79 11.74
N SER A 402 -32.82 30.01 12.49
CA SER A 402 -32.02 28.95 13.09
C SER A 402 -31.63 29.30 14.52
N THR A 403 -32.10 28.49 15.47
CA THR A 403 -31.82 28.66 16.89
C THR A 403 -30.35 28.35 17.21
N VAL A 404 -29.84 28.88 18.32
CA VAL A 404 -28.49 28.54 18.81
C VAL A 404 -28.39 27.03 19.08
N GLY A 405 -29.46 26.41 19.59
CA GLY A 405 -29.53 24.97 19.82
C GLY A 405 -29.37 24.15 18.54
N GLU A 406 -30.04 24.55 17.45
CA GLU A 406 -29.89 23.89 16.14
C GLU A 406 -28.47 24.00 15.59
N VAL A 407 -27.82 25.17 15.73
CA VAL A 407 -26.42 25.34 15.32
C VAL A 407 -25.47 24.46 16.13
N VAL A 408 -25.69 24.35 17.44
CA VAL A 408 -24.92 23.45 18.31
C VAL A 408 -25.16 22.00 17.94
N ASN A 409 -26.40 21.62 17.62
CA ASN A 409 -26.75 20.27 17.17
C ASN A 409 -26.03 19.93 15.86
N LEU A 410 -26.00 20.84 14.88
CA LEU A 410 -25.25 20.67 13.63
C LEU A 410 -23.75 20.45 13.87
N MET A 411 -23.17 21.15 14.86
CA MET A 411 -21.75 21.01 15.20
C MET A 411 -21.44 19.72 15.98
N ALA A 412 -22.35 19.26 16.83
CA ALA A 412 -22.12 18.12 17.71
C ALA A 412 -22.57 16.79 17.11
N VAL A 413 -23.82 16.72 16.62
CA VAL A 413 -24.46 15.48 16.18
C VAL A 413 -24.24 15.25 14.68
N ASP A 414 -24.59 16.20 13.83
CA ASP A 414 -24.50 16.03 12.37
C ASP A 414 -23.05 15.88 11.90
N ALA A 415 -22.12 16.68 12.44
CA ALA A 415 -20.70 16.55 12.14
C ALA A 415 -20.13 15.19 12.57
N GLN A 416 -20.60 14.63 13.69
CA GLN A 416 -20.20 13.29 14.14
C GLN A 416 -20.76 12.21 13.21
N ARG A 417 -22.03 12.29 12.81
CA ARG A 417 -22.61 11.36 11.82
C ARG A 417 -21.84 11.33 10.51
N CYS A 418 -21.35 12.48 10.03
CA CYS A 418 -20.47 12.53 8.85
C CYS A 418 -19.12 11.82 9.08
N ALA A 419 -18.56 11.92 10.28
CA ALA A 419 -17.33 11.23 10.65
C ALA A 419 -17.52 9.71 10.68
N ASP A 420 -18.63 9.27 11.27
CA ASP A 420 -18.98 7.85 11.37
C ASP A 420 -19.26 7.27 9.98
N PHE A 421 -19.99 8.00 9.13
CA PHE A 421 -20.22 7.63 7.74
C PHE A 421 -18.92 7.42 6.95
N ALA A 422 -17.89 8.23 7.20
CA ALA A 422 -16.61 8.12 6.51
C ALA A 422 -16.01 6.71 6.65
N GLN A 423 -16.14 6.09 7.83
CA GLN A 423 -15.62 4.75 8.11
C GLN A 423 -16.26 3.66 7.24
N TYR A 424 -17.51 3.88 6.82
CA TYR A 424 -18.30 2.91 6.06
C TYR A 424 -18.26 3.10 4.54
N ILE A 425 -17.59 4.14 4.03
CA ILE A 425 -17.59 4.49 2.59
C ILE A 425 -17.17 3.30 1.71
N HIS A 426 -16.12 2.56 2.10
CA HIS A 426 -15.64 1.46 1.26
C HIS A 426 -16.55 0.24 1.28
N TYR A 427 -17.33 0.03 2.36
CA TYR A 427 -18.30 -1.06 2.42
C TYR A 427 -19.42 -0.91 1.37
N ILE A 428 -19.71 0.31 0.92
CA ILE A 428 -20.76 0.57 -0.09
C ILE A 428 -20.49 -0.21 -1.39
N TRP A 429 -19.23 -0.27 -1.83
CA TRP A 429 -18.87 -0.94 -3.08
C TRP A 429 -18.26 -2.31 -2.85
N THR A 430 -17.61 -2.57 -1.72
CA THR A 430 -17.03 -3.89 -1.44
C THR A 430 -18.07 -4.91 -1.01
N ALA A 431 -19.04 -4.54 -0.17
CA ALA A 431 -20.02 -5.51 0.33
C ALA A 431 -20.81 -6.21 -0.80
N PRO A 432 -21.31 -5.51 -1.84
CA PRO A 432 -21.95 -6.18 -2.98
C PRO A 432 -21.01 -7.13 -3.72
N ILE A 433 -19.74 -6.73 -3.92
CA ILE A 433 -18.74 -7.57 -4.57
C ILE A 433 -18.47 -8.82 -3.73
N SER A 434 -18.27 -8.67 -2.42
CA SER A 434 -18.03 -9.77 -1.49
C SER A 434 -19.21 -10.74 -1.45
N ILE A 435 -20.46 -10.24 -1.46
CA ILE A 435 -21.65 -11.09 -1.56
C ILE A 435 -21.63 -11.90 -2.86
N CYS A 436 -21.36 -11.26 -4.00
CA CYS A 436 -21.29 -11.95 -5.29
C CYS A 436 -20.19 -13.02 -5.32
N VAL A 437 -18.99 -12.70 -4.83
CA VAL A 437 -17.85 -13.64 -4.77
C VAL A 437 -18.13 -14.80 -3.82
N ALA A 438 -18.70 -14.52 -2.64
CA ALA A 438 -19.10 -15.54 -1.67
C ALA A 438 -20.14 -16.50 -2.27
N LEU A 439 -21.18 -15.97 -2.93
CA LEU A 439 -22.21 -16.78 -3.58
C LEU A 439 -21.63 -17.62 -4.72
N TYR A 440 -20.70 -17.08 -5.51
CA TYR A 440 -20.01 -17.82 -6.57
C TYR A 440 -19.23 -19.03 -5.99
N PHE A 441 -18.43 -18.81 -4.95
CA PHE A 441 -17.69 -19.91 -4.32
C PHE A 441 -18.62 -20.93 -3.65
N LEU A 442 -19.69 -20.48 -3.00
CA LEU A 442 -20.64 -21.36 -2.36
C LEU A 442 -21.43 -22.18 -3.38
N TRP A 443 -21.81 -21.59 -4.51
CA TRP A 443 -22.45 -22.28 -5.62
C TRP A 443 -21.57 -23.40 -6.18
N ASN A 444 -20.25 -23.17 -6.30
CA ASN A 444 -19.32 -24.19 -6.75
C ASN A 444 -19.18 -25.37 -5.76
N LEU A 445 -19.48 -25.16 -4.48
CA LEU A 445 -19.41 -26.19 -3.45
C LEU A 445 -20.74 -26.94 -3.24
N LEU A 446 -21.87 -26.23 -3.27
CA LEU A 446 -23.19 -26.76 -2.87
C LEU A 446 -24.23 -26.77 -4.00
N GLY A 447 -23.93 -26.16 -5.15
CA GLY A 447 -24.86 -26.05 -6.27
C GLY A 447 -26.14 -25.28 -5.91
N ILE A 448 -27.29 -25.82 -6.33
CA ILE A 448 -28.59 -25.11 -6.22
C ILE A 448 -29.03 -24.88 -4.77
N SER A 449 -28.52 -25.68 -3.82
CA SER A 449 -28.78 -25.54 -2.39
C SER A 449 -28.34 -24.18 -1.84
N THR A 450 -27.38 -23.51 -2.49
CA THR A 450 -26.94 -22.15 -2.13
C THR A 450 -28.09 -21.12 -2.18
N LEU A 451 -29.09 -21.32 -3.05
CA LEU A 451 -30.22 -20.39 -3.18
C LEU A 451 -31.09 -20.35 -1.93
N ALA A 452 -31.21 -21.46 -1.19
CA ALA A 452 -31.93 -21.49 0.07
C ALA A 452 -31.25 -20.58 1.12
N GLY A 453 -29.92 -20.62 1.20
CA GLY A 453 -29.15 -19.73 2.08
C GLY A 453 -29.29 -18.26 1.71
N LEU A 454 -29.26 -17.94 0.40
CA LEU A 454 -29.48 -16.59 -0.10
C LEU A 454 -30.89 -16.07 0.25
N ALA A 455 -31.93 -16.91 0.10
CA ALA A 455 -33.29 -16.55 0.46
C ALA A 455 -33.40 -16.18 1.94
N VAL A 456 -32.78 -16.96 2.83
CA VAL A 456 -32.73 -16.63 4.26
C VAL A 456 -32.00 -15.30 4.52
N MET A 457 -30.83 -15.07 3.91
CA MET A 457 -30.10 -13.81 4.06
C MET A 457 -30.91 -12.59 3.62
N LEU A 458 -31.64 -12.70 2.49
CA LEU A 458 -32.49 -11.64 1.97
C LEU A 458 -33.72 -11.36 2.84
N ILE A 459 -34.21 -12.34 3.60
CA ILE A 459 -35.30 -12.17 4.57
C ILE A 459 -34.77 -11.55 5.87
N VAL A 460 -33.59 -11.97 6.33
CA VAL A 460 -32.99 -11.48 7.59
C VAL A 460 -32.57 -10.01 7.49
N MET A 461 -32.05 -9.57 6.33
CA MET A 461 -31.60 -8.19 6.12
C MET A 461 -32.69 -7.12 6.40
N PRO A 462 -33.92 -7.20 5.85
CA PRO A 462 -35.00 -6.26 6.16
C PRO A 462 -35.50 -6.40 7.60
N ILE A 463 -35.53 -7.61 8.17
CA ILE A 463 -35.89 -7.81 9.58
C ILE A 463 -34.93 -7.04 10.49
N ASN A 464 -33.62 -7.17 10.25
CA ASN A 464 -32.60 -6.40 10.99
C ASN A 464 -32.78 -4.89 10.80
N SER A 465 -33.14 -4.43 9.60
CA SER A 465 -33.40 -3.01 9.35
C SER A 465 -34.65 -2.49 10.06
N VAL A 466 -35.67 -3.31 10.28
CA VAL A 466 -36.89 -2.94 11.03
C VAL A 466 -36.61 -2.93 12.53
N ILE A 467 -35.75 -3.82 13.04
CA ILE A 467 -35.37 -3.84 14.47
C ILE A 467 -34.41 -2.70 14.82
N ALA A 468 -33.55 -2.31 13.88
CA ALA A 468 -32.55 -1.26 14.10
C ALA A 468 -33.11 0.18 13.99
N ASN A 469 -34.25 0.35 13.32
CA ASN A 469 -35.04 1.59 13.30
C ASN A 469 -35.98 1.64 14.51
#